data_AF-A0A4W5NXW2-F1
#
_entry.id   AF-A0A4W5NXW2-F1
#
_cell.length_a   1.000
_cell.length_b   1.000
_cell.length_c   1.000
_cell.angle_alpha   90.00
_cell.angle_beta   90.00
_cell.angle_gamma   90.00
#
_symmetry.space_group_name_H-M   'P 1'
#
loop_
_entity.id
_entity.type
_entity.pdbx_description
1 polymer ?
#
loop_
_entity_poly.entity_id
_entity_poly.type
_entity_poly.pdbx_seq_one_letter_code
_entity_poly.pdbx_strand_id
1 'polypeptide(L)'
;MQTGAGAEGSGQPLASPGSCLEEFRKIPFIECHGRGTCNYYTDSYSYWLASLDPKNMFSKPRPQTVKGDCPGNIVSRCQVCMKQWQQL
;
A
#
# COMPACT_ATOMS: atom_id res chain seq x y z
N MET A 1 3.72 0.29 2.96
CA MET A 1 4.16 0.97 4.21
C MET A 1 3.23 2.13 4.48
N GLN A 2 3.29 2.70 5.67
CA GLN A 2 2.41 3.79 6.08
C GLN A 2 3.11 4.68 7.08
N THR A 3 2.73 5.95 7.09
CA THR A 3 3.19 6.95 8.07
C THR A 3 1.99 7.75 8.59
N GLY A 4 2.06 8.18 9.86
CA GLY A 4 1.04 8.99 10.53
C GLY A 4 1.69 10.09 11.39
N ALA A 5 1.21 10.26 12.63
CA ALA A 5 1.74 11.25 13.55
C ALA A 5 3.29 11.30 13.59
N GLY A 6 3.84 12.51 13.40
CA GLY A 6 5.30 12.74 13.44
C GLY A 6 6.07 12.11 12.28
N ALA A 7 5.39 11.70 11.20
CA ALA A 7 5.96 10.88 10.11
C ALA A 7 6.50 9.52 10.56
N GLU A 8 6.14 9.07 11.77
CA GLU A 8 6.42 7.73 12.25
C GLU A 8 5.50 6.71 11.58
N GLY A 9 5.96 5.47 11.48
CA GLY A 9 5.28 4.47 10.67
C GLY A 9 5.85 3.07 10.74
N SER A 10 5.28 2.19 9.95
CA SER A 10 5.77 0.82 9.80
C SER A 10 5.52 0.28 8.40
N GLY A 11 6.04 -0.92 8.13
CA GLY A 11 6.03 -1.53 6.82
C GLY A 11 5.60 -2.99 6.84
N GLN A 12 5.47 -3.56 5.65
CA GLN A 12 5.15 -4.96 5.43
C GLN A 12 6.26 -5.58 4.58
N PRO A 13 6.78 -6.76 4.92
CA PRO A 13 7.66 -7.51 4.02
C PRO A 13 6.90 -7.82 2.72
N LEU A 14 7.50 -7.56 1.56
CA LEU A 14 6.84 -7.76 0.25
C LEU A 14 6.51 -9.23 -0.07
N ALA A 15 7.14 -10.18 0.62
CA ALA A 15 6.83 -11.60 0.52
C ALA A 15 5.73 -12.05 1.49
N SER A 16 5.32 -11.19 2.44
CA SER A 16 4.27 -11.49 3.41
C SER A 16 2.88 -11.26 2.78
N PRO A 17 1.87 -12.10 3.10
CA PRO A 17 0.48 -11.83 2.76
C PRO A 17 0.00 -10.44 3.20
N GLY A 18 0.56 -9.89 4.29
CA GLY A 18 0.23 -8.55 4.78
C GLY A 18 0.57 -7.41 3.82
N SER A 19 1.39 -7.65 2.79
CA SER A 19 1.66 -6.68 1.73
C SER A 19 0.59 -6.64 0.63
N CYS A 20 -0.40 -7.55 0.66
CA CYS A 20 -1.39 -7.74 -0.40
C CYS A 20 -2.83 -7.53 0.11
N LEU A 21 -3.21 -6.26 0.33
CA LEU A 21 -4.57 -5.90 0.72
C LEU A 21 -5.58 -6.15 -0.42
N GLU A 22 -6.69 -6.81 -0.10
CA GLU A 22 -7.75 -7.16 -1.07
C GLU A 22 -8.49 -5.93 -1.60
N GLU A 23 -8.75 -4.96 -0.72
CA GLU A 23 -9.36 -3.68 -1.06
C GLU A 23 -8.34 -2.55 -1.01
N PHE A 24 -8.24 -1.79 -2.10
CA PHE A 24 -7.48 -0.55 -2.09
C PHE A 24 -8.24 0.54 -1.32
N ARG A 25 -7.53 1.20 -0.40
CA ARG A 25 -7.99 2.42 0.28
C ARG A 25 -6.84 3.43 0.26
N LYS A 26 -7.13 4.69 -0.04
CA LYS A 26 -6.12 5.78 0.02
C LYS A 26 -5.44 5.86 1.38
N ILE A 27 -6.21 5.66 2.44
CA ILE A 27 -5.74 5.61 3.83
C ILE A 27 -6.38 4.37 4.48
N PRO A 28 -5.68 3.23 4.53
CA PRO A 28 -6.24 1.95 5.01
C PRO A 28 -6.17 1.78 6.53
N PHE A 29 -5.89 2.83 7.29
CA PHE A 29 -5.73 2.78 8.75
C PHE A 29 -6.34 4.03 9.40
N ILE A 30 -6.63 3.94 10.70
CA ILE A 30 -7.12 5.06 11.52
C ILE A 30 -6.17 5.26 12.70
N GLU A 31 -5.91 6.50 13.08
CA GLU A 31 -5.06 6.82 14.23
C GLU A 31 -5.91 6.97 15.49
N CYS A 32 -5.50 6.35 16.59
CA CYS A 32 -6.18 6.39 17.89
C CYS A 32 -5.25 6.91 18.98
N HIS A 33 -5.80 7.68 19.92
CA HIS A 33 -5.06 8.30 21.03
C HIS A 33 -5.52 7.70 22.36
N GLY A 34 -4.63 7.68 23.36
CA GLY A 34 -4.89 7.05 24.68
C GLY A 34 -6.10 7.61 25.46
N ARG A 35 -6.62 8.77 25.07
CA ARG A 35 -7.85 9.38 25.59
C ARG A 35 -9.15 8.80 25.00
N GLY A 36 -9.06 7.75 24.18
CA GLY A 36 -10.22 7.07 23.59
C GLY A 36 -10.79 7.72 22.33
N THR A 37 -10.02 8.57 21.65
CA THR A 37 -10.43 9.22 20.40
C THR A 37 -9.67 8.63 19.21
N CYS A 38 -10.35 8.41 18.08
CA CYS A 38 -9.72 7.99 16.83
C CYS A 38 -10.15 8.91 15.68
N ASN A 39 -9.25 9.20 14.74
CA ASN A 39 -9.57 10.03 13.58
C ASN A 39 -8.67 9.72 12.37
N TYR A 40 -9.10 10.17 11.20
CA TYR A 40 -8.26 10.28 10.02
C TYR A 40 -7.63 11.67 9.97
N TYR A 41 -6.31 11.73 9.86
CA TYR A 41 -5.56 12.97 9.80
C TYR A 41 -4.98 13.18 8.40
N THR A 42 -4.76 14.45 8.03
CA THR A 42 -4.28 14.83 6.69
C THR A 42 -2.82 14.47 6.42
N ASP A 43 -2.05 14.19 7.48
CA ASP A 43 -0.67 13.71 7.45
C ASP A 43 -0.57 12.18 7.46
N SER A 44 -1.69 11.47 7.42
CA SER A 44 -1.70 10.03 7.18
C SER A 44 -1.35 9.75 5.73
N TYR A 45 -0.34 8.93 5.49
CA TYR A 45 0.05 8.48 4.15
C TYR A 45 0.11 6.96 4.06
N SER A 46 -0.32 6.43 2.92
CA SER A 46 -0.14 5.03 2.56
C SER A 46 0.69 4.92 1.28
N TYR A 47 1.60 3.94 1.26
CA TYR A 47 2.54 3.73 0.18
C TYR A 47 2.34 2.35 -0.41
N TRP A 48 2.16 2.33 -1.73
CA TRP A 48 1.88 1.16 -2.54
C TRP A 48 2.95 0.99 -3.60
N LEU A 49 3.21 -0.26 -4.01
CA LEU A 49 4.08 -0.50 -5.17
C LEU A 49 3.43 0.07 -6.43
N ALA A 50 4.20 0.81 -7.22
CA ALA A 50 3.73 1.34 -8.49
C ALA A 50 3.78 0.27 -9.59
N SER A 51 2.84 0.34 -10.52
CA SER A 51 2.89 -0.42 -11.77
C SER A 51 3.94 0.19 -12.69
N LEU A 52 4.80 -0.65 -13.28
CA LEU A 52 5.90 -0.24 -14.15
C LEU A 52 5.75 -0.85 -15.54
N ASP A 53 6.04 -0.05 -16.57
CA ASP A 53 6.24 -0.56 -17.93
C ASP A 53 7.66 -1.13 -18.06
N PRO A 54 7.82 -2.43 -18.38
CA PRO A 54 9.13 -3.07 -18.56
C PRO A 54 10.05 -2.32 -19.53
N LYS A 55 9.50 -1.62 -20.53
CA LYS A 55 10.28 -0.85 -21.51
C LYS A 55 10.93 0.39 -20.91
N ASN A 56 10.43 0.88 -19.78
CA ASN A 56 10.82 2.14 -19.17
C ASN A 56 11.50 1.99 -17.80
N MET A 57 11.87 0.76 -17.38
CA MET A 57 12.44 0.49 -16.05
C MET A 57 13.69 1.32 -15.72
N PHE A 58 14.52 1.59 -16.73
CA PHE A 58 15.77 2.36 -16.59
C PHE A 58 15.65 3.80 -17.14
N SER A 59 14.45 4.21 -17.53
CA SER A 59 14.18 5.59 -17.92
C SER A 59 13.81 6.42 -16.70
N LYS A 60 13.97 7.75 -16.80
CA LYS A 60 13.50 8.66 -15.75
C LYS A 60 12.00 8.43 -15.50
N PRO A 61 11.58 8.16 -14.25
CA PRO A 61 10.16 8.01 -13.93
C PRO A 61 9.38 9.28 -14.30
N ARG A 62 8.22 9.12 -14.93
CA ARG A 62 7.32 10.23 -15.24
C ARG A 62 6.48 10.54 -14.00
N PRO A 63 6.62 11.72 -13.38
CA PRO A 63 5.81 12.08 -12.22
C PRO A 63 4.33 12.18 -12.62
N GLN A 64 3.45 11.65 -11.78
CA GLN A 64 2.01 11.71 -12.01
C GLN A 64 1.31 11.98 -10.68
N THR A 65 0.32 12.88 -10.71
CA THR A 65 -0.64 13.07 -9.63
C THR A 65 -1.98 12.51 -10.07
N VAL A 66 -2.45 11.47 -9.40
CA VAL A 66 -3.74 10.84 -9.70
C VAL A 66 -4.79 11.37 -8.73
N LYS A 67 -5.91 11.84 -9.29
CA LYS A 67 -7.08 12.36 -8.56
C LYS A 67 -8.22 11.34 -8.67
N GLY A 68 -9.13 11.35 -7.69
CA GLY A 68 -10.28 10.42 -7.64
C GLY A 68 -10.01 9.21 -6.75
N ASP A 69 -11.02 8.35 -6.57
CA ASP A 69 -10.99 7.25 -5.57
C ASP A 69 -10.36 5.96 -6.07
N CYS A 70 -10.41 5.72 -7.38
CA CYS A 70 -9.74 4.58 -8.00
C CYS A 70 -8.39 5.02 -8.58
N PRO A 71 -7.26 4.43 -8.12
CA PRO A 71 -5.93 4.81 -8.60
C PRO A 71 -5.64 4.38 -10.05
N GLY A 72 -6.60 3.76 -10.75
CA GLY A 72 -6.37 3.18 -12.07
C GLY A 72 -5.31 2.09 -12.05
N ASN A 73 -4.61 1.87 -13.17
CA ASN A 73 -3.56 0.84 -13.30
C ASN A 73 -2.19 1.27 -12.74
N ILE A 74 -2.11 2.30 -11.89
CA ILE A 74 -0.83 2.80 -11.35
C ILE A 74 -0.37 2.03 -10.11
N VAL A 75 -1.27 1.35 -9.40
CA VAL A 75 -0.96 0.54 -8.21
C VAL A 75 -0.76 -0.90 -8.65
N SER A 76 0.36 -1.49 -8.23
CA SER A 76 0.70 -2.89 -8.50
C SER A 76 -0.36 -3.84 -7.93
N ARG A 77 -0.54 -4.98 -8.61
CA ARG A 77 -1.40 -6.08 -8.15
C ARG A 77 -0.55 -7.19 -7.56
N CYS A 78 -1.16 -7.98 -6.70
CA CYS A 78 -0.52 -9.07 -5.99
C CYS A 78 -1.49 -10.23 -5.85
N GLN A 79 -0.95 -11.40 -5.51
CA GLN A 79 -1.73 -12.59 -5.20
C GLN A 79 -1.07 -13.29 -4.01
N VAL A 80 -1.87 -13.68 -3.03
CA VAL A 80 -1.41 -14.51 -1.91
C VAL A 80 -1.55 -15.98 -2.33
N CYS A 81 -0.47 -16.73 -2.21
CA CYS A 81 -0.40 -18.13 -2.61
C CYS A 81 -0.03 -19.02 -1.42
N MET A 82 -0.46 -20.27 -1.46
CA MET A 82 -0.09 -21.29 -0.49
C MET A 82 0.50 -22.50 -1.22
N LYS A 83 1.58 -23.07 -0.68
CA LYS A 83 2.13 -24.31 -1.21
C LYS A 83 1.11 -25.44 -0.98
N GLN A 84 0.73 -26.12 -2.07
CA GLN A 84 -0.04 -27.35 -1.96
C GLN A 84 0.91 -28.48 -1.61
N TRP A 85 0.72 -29.08 -0.43
CA TRP A 85 1.39 -30.32 -0.07
C TRP A 85 0.57 -31.47 -0.65
N GLN A 86 1.16 -32.25 -1.57
CA GLN A 86 0.55 -33.49 -2.02
C GLN A 86 0.60 -34.48 -0.86
N GLN A 87 -0.55 -35.01 -0.45
CA GLN A 87 -0.62 -36.19 0.41
C GLN A 87 -0.09 -37.36 -0.41
N LEU A 88 1.10 -37.85 -0.07
CA LEU A 88 1.54 -39.20 -0.43
C LEU A 88 0.75 -40.22 0.38
#